data_AF-A0AAU1TUA3-F1
#
_entry.id   AF-A0AAU1TUA3-F1
#
_cell.length_a   1.000
_cell.length_b   1.000
_cell.length_c   1.000
_cell.angle_alpha   90.00
_cell.angle_beta   90.00
_cell.angle_gamma   90.00
#
_symmetry.space_group_name_H-M   'P 1'
#
loop_
_entity.id
_entity.type
_entity.pdbx_description
1 polymer ?
#
loop_
_entity_poly.entity_id
_entity_poly.type
_entity_poly.pdbx_seq_one_letter_code
_entity_poly.pdbx_strand_id
1 'polypeptide(L)'
;MTAHRTFVRRAAFAATAGAAALVLAACGSDKSAGGHDMGAKESGSATAASPKADDHGKAEGRNSADAHNSADVSFSKEMIQHHRQAVEMAGLAEGRAASKDVKSLAARIEGAQDSEIENMSGWLTAWGEEVPADMSGMGRDMSSSMPGMMSAGDMEALKKASGGDFDKKFLVMMVKHHEGAVTMGRTEKSDGKYGPATRLAADVVTAQTAEIEQMNKMLGKS
;
A
#
# COMPACT_ATOMS: atom_id res chain seq x y z
N MET A 1 41.17 -61.99 12.39
CA MET A 1 39.76 -62.36 12.61
C MET A 1 38.94 -61.09 12.37
N THR A 2 38.57 -60.76 11.13
CA THR A 2 37.24 -61.00 10.50
C THR A 2 36.08 -60.61 11.44
N ALA A 3 35.11 -59.75 11.13
CA ALA A 3 34.56 -59.32 9.85
C ALA A 3 33.77 -58.00 9.98
N HIS A 4 33.59 -57.33 8.84
CA HIS A 4 32.62 -56.26 8.57
C HIS A 4 31.17 -56.70 8.83
N ARG A 5 30.29 -55.76 9.19
CA ARG A 5 28.87 -55.80 8.80
C ARG A 5 28.19 -54.42 8.84
N THR A 6 28.12 -53.83 7.66
CA THR A 6 27.21 -52.76 7.23
C THR A 6 25.76 -53.20 7.40
N PHE A 7 24.90 -52.34 7.94
CA PHE A 7 23.45 -52.44 7.79
C PHE A 7 22.91 -51.18 7.11
N VAL A 8 22.81 -51.28 5.78
CA VAL A 8 21.92 -50.45 4.98
C VAL A 8 20.51 -51.01 5.15
N ARG A 9 19.56 -50.20 5.62
CA ARG A 9 18.13 -50.51 5.53
C ARG A 9 17.39 -49.46 4.71
N ARG A 10 17.15 -49.91 3.47
CA ARG A 10 16.09 -49.63 2.49
C ARG A 10 15.00 -48.61 2.86
N ALA A 11 14.75 -47.77 1.86
CA ALA A 11 13.69 -46.77 1.72
C ALA A 11 12.26 -47.33 1.80
N ALA A 12 11.33 -46.44 2.14
CA ALA A 12 9.95 -46.49 1.68
C ALA A 12 9.52 -45.07 1.27
N PHE A 13 9.27 -44.88 -0.02
CA PHE A 13 8.57 -43.74 -0.59
C PHE A 13 7.08 -43.88 -0.26
N ALA A 14 6.46 -42.81 0.25
CA ALA A 14 5.01 -42.66 0.22
C ALA A 14 4.70 -41.38 -0.57
N ALA A 15 4.35 -41.56 -1.84
CA ALA A 15 3.78 -40.53 -2.68
C ALA A 15 2.26 -40.49 -2.41
N THR A 16 1.75 -39.39 -1.88
CA THR A 16 0.32 -39.11 -1.85
C THR A 16 0.02 -37.97 -2.80
N ALA A 17 -0.51 -38.32 -3.97
CA ALA A 17 -1.18 -37.40 -4.87
C ALA A 17 -2.59 -37.12 -4.32
N GLY A 18 -2.86 -35.86 -3.96
CA GLY A 18 -4.19 -35.38 -3.55
C GLY A 18 -4.72 -34.43 -4.62
N ALA A 19 -5.86 -34.79 -5.20
CA ALA A 19 -6.48 -34.16 -6.36
C ALA A 19 -6.96 -32.72 -6.12
N ALA A 20 -6.85 -31.92 -7.18
CA ALA A 20 -7.45 -30.59 -7.31
C ALA A 20 -8.98 -30.67 -7.40
N ALA A 21 -9.67 -29.75 -6.73
CA ALA A 21 -11.06 -29.42 -6.99
C ALA A 21 -11.21 -27.89 -7.05
N LEU A 22 -11.27 -27.37 -8.27
CA LEU A 22 -11.71 -26.01 -8.59
C LEU A 22 -13.24 -25.97 -8.50
N VAL A 23 -13.80 -25.12 -7.64
CA VAL A 23 -15.23 -24.82 -7.64
C VAL A 23 -15.41 -23.38 -8.13
N LEU A 24 -15.72 -23.24 -9.41
CA LEU A 24 -16.25 -22.02 -10.02
C LEU A 24 -17.76 -21.99 -9.78
N ALA A 25 -18.22 -21.16 -8.86
CA ALA A 25 -19.63 -20.82 -8.72
C ALA A 25 -19.90 -19.50 -9.47
N ALA A 26 -20.21 -19.61 -10.75
CA ALA A 26 -20.85 -18.56 -11.52
C ALA A 26 -22.30 -18.98 -11.77
N CYS A 27 -23.25 -18.27 -11.18
CA CYS A 27 -24.67 -18.34 -11.53
C CYS A 27 -25.19 -16.91 -11.64
N GLY A 28 -25.28 -16.44 -12.88
CA GLY A 28 -26.14 -15.35 -13.30
C GLY A 28 -27.16 -15.91 -14.31
N SER A 29 -28.44 -15.71 -14.04
CA SER A 29 -29.61 -16.02 -14.90
C SER A 29 -30.76 -15.15 -14.33
N ASP A 30 -31.68 -14.51 -15.05
CA ASP A 30 -32.15 -14.55 -16.44
C ASP A 30 -32.71 -13.15 -16.80
N LYS A 31 -32.43 -12.60 -17.99
CA LYS A 31 -33.33 -12.56 -19.18
C LYS A 31 -34.83 -12.40 -18.87
N SER A 32 -35.35 -11.22 -19.23
CA SER A 32 -36.76 -11.05 -19.64
C SER A 32 -36.79 -10.55 -21.10
N ALA A 33 -37.37 -11.36 -21.99
CA ALA A 33 -37.85 -10.98 -23.32
C ALA A 33 -39.26 -10.37 -23.16
N GLY A 34 -39.82 -9.53 -24.04
CA GLY A 34 -39.43 -9.00 -25.33
C GLY A 34 -40.61 -8.13 -25.83
N GLY A 35 -40.54 -7.65 -27.08
CA GLY A 35 -41.72 -7.12 -27.79
C GLY A 35 -41.47 -5.80 -28.53
N HIS A 36 -41.34 -5.91 -29.84
CA HIS A 36 -41.28 -4.82 -30.81
C HIS A 36 -42.62 -4.09 -30.98
N ASP A 37 -42.58 -2.77 -31.20
CA ASP A 37 -43.57 -2.05 -32.00
C ASP A 37 -42.90 -0.94 -32.82
N MET A 38 -43.32 -0.81 -34.08
CA MET A 38 -42.79 0.11 -35.10
C MET A 38 -43.84 1.19 -35.37
N GLY A 39 -43.46 2.47 -35.27
CA GLY A 39 -44.32 3.59 -35.68
C GLY A 39 -43.50 4.80 -36.11
N ALA A 40 -43.48 5.07 -37.40
CA ALA A 40 -42.84 6.23 -38.03
C ALA A 40 -43.77 7.45 -38.06
N LYS A 41 -43.23 8.66 -37.83
CA LYS A 41 -43.12 9.77 -38.81
C LYS A 41 -42.93 11.16 -38.18
N GLU A 42 -41.94 11.84 -38.74
CA GLU A 42 -41.83 13.26 -39.16
C GLU A 42 -42.25 14.44 -38.25
N SER A 43 -41.23 15.28 -38.03
CA SER A 43 -41.13 16.72 -38.36
C SER A 43 -42.09 17.74 -37.72
N GLY A 44 -41.51 18.64 -36.92
CA GLY A 44 -42.13 19.89 -36.48
C GLY A 44 -41.12 20.81 -35.78
N SER A 45 -40.68 21.85 -36.48
CA SER A 45 -39.86 22.96 -35.98
C SER A 45 -40.75 24.05 -35.36
N ALA A 46 -40.40 24.59 -34.18
CA ALA A 46 -40.32 26.04 -33.87
C ALA A 46 -40.38 26.39 -32.37
N THR A 47 -39.44 27.27 -31.99
CA THR A 47 -39.51 28.38 -31.01
C THR A 47 -39.54 28.16 -29.48
N ALA A 48 -38.44 28.63 -28.87
CA ALA A 48 -38.33 29.60 -27.75
C ALA A 48 -39.14 29.39 -26.46
N ALA A 49 -38.41 29.20 -25.34
CA ALA A 49 -38.23 30.18 -24.26
C ALA A 49 -37.87 29.47 -22.93
N SER A 50 -36.81 29.96 -22.28
CA SER A 50 -36.47 29.61 -20.90
C SER A 50 -37.58 30.03 -19.93
N PRO A 51 -37.69 29.33 -18.80
CA PRO A 51 -37.58 30.02 -17.52
C PRO A 51 -36.44 29.43 -16.68
N LYS A 52 -35.66 30.33 -16.10
CA LYS A 52 -34.85 30.00 -14.93
C LYS A 52 -35.80 29.68 -13.79
N ALA A 53 -35.71 28.46 -13.27
CA ALA A 53 -36.21 28.11 -11.96
C ALA A 53 -35.01 27.57 -11.20
N ASP A 54 -34.71 28.22 -10.08
CA ASP A 54 -33.66 27.86 -9.15
C ASP A 54 -33.87 26.43 -8.67
N ASP A 55 -33.13 25.49 -9.26
CA ASP A 55 -32.97 24.16 -8.69
C ASP A 55 -32.07 24.33 -7.47
N HIS A 56 -32.71 24.56 -6.33
CA HIS A 56 -32.19 24.12 -5.05
C HIS A 56 -32.06 22.60 -5.11
N GLY A 57 -31.02 22.14 -5.82
CA GLY A 57 -30.51 20.80 -5.81
C GLY A 57 -30.10 20.49 -4.40
N LYS A 58 -31.07 19.99 -3.64
CA LYS A 58 -30.93 19.30 -2.38
C LYS A 58 -29.75 18.35 -2.56
N ALA A 59 -28.61 18.72 -1.96
CA ALA A 59 -27.47 17.84 -1.83
C ALA A 59 -27.96 16.63 -1.04
N GLU A 60 -28.44 15.61 -1.76
CA GLU A 60 -28.75 14.32 -1.19
C GLU A 60 -27.47 13.85 -0.51
N GLY A 61 -27.60 13.56 0.78
CA GLY A 61 -26.49 13.37 1.70
C GLY A 61 -25.45 12.44 1.11
N ARG A 62 -24.33 13.02 0.65
CA ARG A 62 -23.08 12.28 0.56
C ARG A 62 -22.84 11.76 1.96
N ASN A 63 -22.76 10.44 2.08
CA ASN A 63 -22.45 9.77 3.33
C ASN A 63 -21.29 10.51 3.98
N SER A 64 -21.36 10.83 5.28
CA SER A 64 -20.27 11.52 5.97
C SER A 64 -18.92 10.78 5.85
N ALA A 65 -18.95 9.50 5.48
CA ALA A 65 -17.78 8.67 5.16
C ALA A 65 -17.04 9.05 3.86
N ASP A 66 -17.69 9.76 2.93
CA ASP A 66 -17.10 10.19 1.65
C ASP A 66 -16.52 11.61 1.71
N ALA A 67 -16.76 12.33 2.81
CA ALA A 67 -16.22 13.66 3.02
C ALA A 67 -14.77 13.58 3.49
N HIS A 68 -13.86 14.25 2.78
CA HIS A 68 -12.48 14.48 3.20
C HIS A 68 -12.29 15.94 3.66
N ASN A 69 -11.16 16.22 4.29
CA ASN A 69 -10.69 17.53 4.71
C ASN A 69 -9.21 17.72 4.33
N SER A 70 -8.61 18.84 4.74
CA SER A 70 -7.21 19.13 4.45
C SER A 70 -6.23 18.17 5.14
N ALA A 71 -6.58 17.58 6.28
CA ALA A 71 -5.72 16.61 6.95
C ALA A 71 -5.60 15.33 6.11
N ASP A 72 -6.73 14.82 5.57
CA ASP A 72 -6.73 13.63 4.71
C ASP A 72 -5.84 13.84 3.46
N VAL A 73 -5.89 15.06 2.87
CA VAL A 73 -5.07 15.45 1.71
C VAL A 73 -3.59 15.52 2.09
N SER A 74 -3.26 16.20 3.19
CA SER A 74 -1.88 16.33 3.67
C SER A 74 -1.28 14.96 4.03
N PHE A 75 -2.00 14.15 4.80
CA PHE A 75 -1.60 12.79 5.13
C PHE A 75 -1.32 11.97 3.87
N SER A 76 -2.23 11.98 2.90
CA SER A 76 -2.06 11.22 1.66
C SER A 76 -0.82 11.67 0.88
N LYS A 77 -0.61 12.98 0.73
CA LYS A 77 0.56 13.52 0.00
C LYS A 77 1.88 13.18 0.69
N GLU A 78 1.94 13.40 2.01
CA GLU A 78 3.15 13.18 2.80
C GLU A 78 3.47 11.70 2.94
N MET A 79 2.46 10.87 3.26
CA MET A 79 2.66 9.44 3.45
C MET A 79 3.02 8.73 2.13
N ILE A 80 2.53 9.18 0.97
CA ILE A 80 3.00 8.68 -0.33
C ILE A 80 4.52 8.87 -0.48
N GLN A 81 5.03 10.07 -0.19
CA GLN A 81 6.47 10.33 -0.32
C GLN A 81 7.29 9.58 0.73
N HIS A 82 6.75 9.47 1.94
CA HIS A 82 7.36 8.68 3.01
C HIS A 82 7.44 7.20 2.60
N HIS A 83 6.35 6.59 2.12
CA HIS A 83 6.34 5.19 1.68
C HIS A 83 7.26 4.92 0.50
N ARG A 84 7.36 5.83 -0.48
CA ARG A 84 8.29 5.65 -1.60
C ARG A 84 9.75 5.54 -1.16
N GLN A 85 10.16 6.26 -0.10
CA GLN A 85 11.52 6.10 0.42
C GLN A 85 11.72 4.72 1.07
N ALA A 86 10.73 4.20 1.80
CA ALA A 86 10.80 2.84 2.33
C ALA A 86 10.83 1.77 1.23
N VAL A 87 10.04 1.93 0.16
CA VAL A 87 10.09 1.08 -1.04
C VAL A 87 11.49 1.13 -1.68
N GLU A 88 12.09 2.32 -1.83
CA GLU A 88 13.45 2.45 -2.34
C GLU A 88 14.47 1.71 -1.44
N MET A 89 14.36 1.85 -0.11
CA MET A 89 15.24 1.12 0.82
C MET A 89 15.03 -0.41 0.74
N ALA A 90 13.78 -0.86 0.64
CA ALA A 90 13.41 -2.27 0.57
C ALA A 90 13.92 -2.93 -0.72
N GLY A 91 13.79 -2.26 -1.86
CA GLY A 91 14.27 -2.75 -3.16
C GLY A 91 15.78 -2.99 -3.22
N LEU A 92 16.57 -2.38 -2.32
CA LEU A 92 18.00 -2.64 -2.22
C LEU A 92 18.32 -4.00 -1.57
N ALA A 93 17.40 -4.58 -0.79
CA ALA A 93 17.70 -5.73 0.06
C ALA A 93 18.00 -7.01 -0.74
N GLU A 94 17.32 -7.25 -1.86
CA GLU A 94 17.48 -8.51 -2.61
C GLU A 94 18.94 -8.74 -3.06
N GLY A 95 19.61 -7.68 -3.51
CA GLY A 95 21.00 -7.70 -3.96
C GLY A 95 22.05 -7.40 -2.88
N ARG A 96 21.65 -6.93 -1.70
CA ARG A 96 22.61 -6.40 -0.69
C ARG A 96 22.54 -7.07 0.67
N ALA A 97 21.37 -7.55 1.09
CA ALA A 97 21.20 -8.18 2.39
C ALA A 97 21.86 -9.57 2.44
N ALA A 98 22.47 -9.90 3.59
CA ALA A 98 22.94 -11.26 3.86
C ALA A 98 21.84 -12.11 4.51
N SER A 99 21.06 -11.51 5.40
CA SER A 99 20.00 -12.20 6.15
C SER A 99 18.77 -12.46 5.30
N LYS A 100 18.32 -13.73 5.28
CA LYS A 100 17.03 -14.12 4.67
C LYS A 100 15.85 -13.44 5.35
N ASP A 101 15.93 -13.19 6.65
CA ASP A 101 14.87 -12.53 7.41
C ASP A 101 14.76 -11.05 7.02
N VAL A 102 15.89 -10.39 6.77
CA VAL A 102 15.91 -9.00 6.26
C VAL A 102 15.31 -8.94 4.85
N LYS A 103 15.67 -9.85 3.95
CA LYS A 103 15.06 -9.92 2.60
C LYS A 103 13.55 -10.15 2.67
N SER A 104 13.11 -11.08 3.52
CA SER A 104 11.69 -11.38 3.69
C SER A 104 10.92 -10.20 4.29
N LEU A 105 11.51 -9.49 5.26
CA LEU A 105 10.92 -8.27 5.82
C LEU A 105 10.82 -7.17 4.76
N ALA A 106 11.90 -6.92 4.00
CA ALA A 106 11.92 -5.90 2.96
C ALA A 106 10.83 -6.14 1.91
N ALA A 107 10.69 -7.37 1.41
CA ALA A 107 9.65 -7.71 0.43
C ALA A 107 8.22 -7.52 0.95
N ARG A 108 7.97 -7.78 2.26
CA ARG A 108 6.67 -7.50 2.87
C ARG A 108 6.39 -6.00 2.98
N ILE A 109 7.38 -5.23 3.40
CA ILE A 109 7.28 -3.76 3.50
C ILE A 109 7.00 -3.17 2.13
N GLU A 110 7.75 -3.57 1.10
CA GLU A 110 7.57 -3.11 -0.28
C GLU A 110 6.14 -3.36 -0.78
N GLY A 111 5.67 -4.61 -0.74
CA GLY A 111 4.34 -4.94 -1.25
C GLY A 111 3.19 -4.30 -0.46
N ALA A 112 3.33 -4.14 0.85
CA ALA A 112 2.33 -3.45 1.67
C ALA A 112 2.29 -1.96 1.30
N GLN A 113 3.44 -1.28 1.34
CA GLN A 113 3.50 0.17 1.13
C GLN A 113 3.20 0.58 -0.31
N ASP A 114 3.49 -0.25 -1.32
CA ASP A 114 3.04 -0.02 -2.70
C ASP A 114 1.51 0.01 -2.79
N SER A 115 0.82 -0.94 -2.16
CA SER A 115 -0.65 -0.99 -2.14
C SER A 115 -1.25 0.23 -1.41
N GLU A 116 -0.58 0.70 -0.36
CA GLU A 116 -0.99 1.89 0.40
C GLU A 116 -0.78 3.18 -0.42
N ILE A 117 0.32 3.28 -1.18
CA ILE A 117 0.57 4.36 -2.14
C ILE A 117 -0.54 4.41 -3.20
N GLU A 118 -0.96 3.26 -3.73
CA GLU A 118 -2.04 3.18 -4.73
C GLU A 118 -3.37 3.71 -4.17
N ASN A 119 -3.74 3.30 -2.96
CA ASN A 119 -4.95 3.77 -2.28
C ASN A 119 -4.95 5.30 -2.12
N MET A 120 -3.89 5.86 -1.54
CA MET A 120 -3.77 7.29 -1.30
C MET A 120 -3.72 8.10 -2.61
N SER A 121 -3.04 7.58 -3.63
CA SER A 121 -3.00 8.21 -4.96
C SER A 121 -4.38 8.23 -5.62
N GLY A 122 -5.14 7.15 -5.46
CA GLY A 122 -6.53 7.06 -5.91
C GLY A 122 -7.42 8.09 -5.23
N TRP A 123 -7.28 8.28 -3.93
CA TRP A 123 -8.03 9.28 -3.18
C TRP A 123 -7.71 10.70 -3.62
N LEU A 124 -6.42 11.06 -3.71
CA LEU A 124 -5.99 12.37 -4.19
C LEU A 124 -6.55 12.67 -5.59
N THR A 125 -6.47 11.69 -6.51
CA THR A 125 -7.04 11.82 -7.85
C THR A 125 -8.55 12.05 -7.81
N ALA A 126 -9.28 11.29 -6.98
CA ALA A 126 -10.73 11.43 -6.83
C ALA A 126 -11.15 12.78 -6.21
N TRP A 127 -10.27 13.37 -5.40
CA TRP A 127 -10.46 14.69 -4.79
C TRP A 127 -10.03 15.86 -5.70
N GLY A 128 -9.44 15.57 -6.86
CA GLY A 128 -8.90 16.58 -7.76
C GLY A 128 -7.58 17.19 -7.28
N GLU A 129 -6.89 16.49 -6.38
CA GLU A 129 -5.58 16.88 -5.83
C GLU A 129 -4.44 16.27 -6.65
N GLU A 130 -3.30 16.97 -6.67
CA GLU A 130 -2.09 16.44 -7.28
C GLU A 130 -1.52 15.28 -6.47
N VAL A 131 -1.27 14.15 -7.14
CA VAL A 131 -0.48 13.04 -6.59
C VAL A 131 0.99 13.44 -6.68
N PRO A 132 1.73 13.49 -5.55
CA PRO A 132 3.14 13.87 -5.59
C PRO A 132 3.91 12.97 -6.57
N ALA A 133 4.80 13.57 -7.38
CA ALA A 133 5.69 12.83 -8.27
C ALA A 133 6.68 11.96 -7.49
N ASP A 134 7.33 11.00 -8.15
CA ASP A 134 8.35 10.19 -7.49
C ASP A 134 9.49 11.05 -6.89
N MET A 135 10.25 10.46 -5.98
CA MET A 135 11.34 11.15 -5.29
C MET A 135 12.54 11.43 -6.21
N SER A 136 12.52 11.01 -7.49
CA SER A 136 13.64 11.17 -8.42
C SER A 136 13.83 12.61 -8.92
N GLY A 137 12.83 13.48 -8.71
CA GLY A 137 12.86 14.89 -9.11
C GLY A 137 12.87 15.92 -7.97
N MET A 138 12.67 15.51 -6.72
CA MET A 138 12.64 16.44 -5.59
C MET A 138 14.05 16.82 -5.14
N GLY A 139 14.35 18.12 -5.16
CA GLY A 139 15.59 18.67 -4.61
C GLY A 139 15.82 18.23 -3.15
N ARG A 140 17.08 18.30 -2.73
CA ARG A 140 17.62 17.80 -1.44
C ARG A 140 16.91 18.30 -0.16
N ASP A 141 15.96 19.22 -0.26
CA ASP A 141 15.35 19.91 0.88
C ASP A 141 14.07 19.23 1.45
N MET A 142 13.32 18.42 0.69
CA MET A 142 12.06 17.85 1.20
C MET A 142 12.26 16.65 2.14
N SER A 143 13.38 15.94 2.01
CA SER A 143 13.71 14.77 2.83
C SER A 143 13.86 15.10 4.33
N SER A 144 14.07 16.36 4.70
CA SER A 144 14.23 16.77 6.11
C SER A 144 12.92 17.19 6.80
N SER A 145 11.81 17.32 6.06
CA SER A 145 10.58 17.95 6.58
C SER A 145 9.60 16.97 7.22
N MET A 146 9.65 15.68 6.86
CA MET A 146 8.76 14.67 7.41
C MET A 146 9.46 13.83 8.48
N PRO A 147 8.79 13.48 9.59
CA PRO A 147 9.34 12.60 10.63
C PRO A 147 9.86 11.29 10.04
N GLY A 148 11.00 10.80 10.52
CA GLY A 148 11.51 9.47 10.17
C GLY A 148 12.26 9.34 8.85
N MET A 149 12.16 10.30 7.93
CA MET A 149 12.86 10.24 6.64
C MET A 149 14.39 10.15 6.78
N MET A 150 15.00 9.36 5.89
CA MET A 150 16.45 9.26 5.68
C MET A 150 16.92 10.41 4.79
N SER A 151 18.07 10.98 5.13
CA SER A 151 18.73 11.98 4.29
C SER A 151 19.29 11.35 3.01
N ALA A 152 19.61 12.17 2.01
CA ALA A 152 20.33 11.69 0.83
C ALA A 152 21.67 11.00 1.19
N GLY A 153 22.36 11.49 2.23
CA GLY A 153 23.61 10.88 2.72
C GLY A 153 23.38 9.50 3.36
N ASP A 154 22.29 9.33 4.10
CA ASP A 154 21.90 8.04 4.67
C ASP A 154 21.56 7.02 3.58
N MET A 155 20.79 7.43 2.57
CA MET A 155 20.45 6.60 1.41
C MET A 155 21.70 6.19 0.62
N GLU A 156 22.62 7.11 0.39
CA GLU A 156 23.92 6.80 -0.24
C GLU A 156 24.75 5.82 0.59
N ALA A 157 24.75 5.96 1.92
CA ALA A 157 25.44 5.03 2.81
C ALA A 157 24.80 3.64 2.79
N LEU A 158 23.46 3.54 2.70
CA LEU A 158 22.74 2.28 2.57
C LEU A 158 23.03 1.61 1.23
N LYS A 159 23.00 2.36 0.12
CA LYS A 159 23.33 1.87 -1.23
C LYS A 159 24.74 1.30 -1.35
N LYS A 160 25.69 1.81 -0.56
CA LYS A 160 27.09 1.34 -0.53
C LYS A 160 27.30 0.14 0.41
N ALA A 161 26.38 -0.14 1.32
CA ALA A 161 26.49 -1.26 2.24
C ALA A 161 26.14 -2.59 1.55
N SER A 162 26.66 -3.69 2.10
CA SER A 162 26.32 -5.05 1.69
C SER A 162 26.52 -6.02 2.86
N GLY A 163 25.94 -7.21 2.76
CA GLY A 163 26.01 -8.25 3.78
C GLY A 163 25.42 -7.80 5.13
N GLY A 164 26.05 -8.24 6.23
CA GLY A 164 25.59 -7.89 7.58
C GLY A 164 25.60 -6.39 7.90
N ASP A 165 26.46 -5.61 7.24
CA ASP A 165 26.47 -4.15 7.39
C ASP A 165 25.24 -3.51 6.74
N PHE A 166 24.80 -4.04 5.59
CA PHE A 166 23.52 -3.64 4.99
C PHE A 166 22.37 -4.02 5.91
N ASP A 167 22.33 -5.26 6.39
CA ASP A 167 21.26 -5.76 7.26
C ASP A 167 21.06 -4.85 8.48
N LYS A 168 22.15 -4.54 9.20
CA LYS A 168 22.09 -3.67 10.38
C LYS A 168 21.64 -2.25 10.02
N LYS A 169 22.17 -1.68 8.93
CA LYS A 169 21.86 -0.31 8.53
C LYS A 169 20.41 -0.18 8.08
N PHE A 170 19.93 -1.13 7.27
CA PHE A 170 18.53 -1.22 6.84
C PHE A 170 17.59 -1.26 8.05
N LEU A 171 17.82 -2.18 9.00
CA LEU A 171 16.96 -2.32 10.18
C LEU A 171 16.94 -1.05 11.04
N VAL A 172 18.09 -0.43 11.29
CA VAL A 172 18.16 0.82 12.07
C VAL A 172 17.43 1.97 11.38
N MET A 173 17.63 2.13 10.07
CA MET A 173 16.99 3.18 9.29
C MET A 173 15.48 2.96 9.17
N MET A 174 15.06 1.73 8.91
CA MET A 174 13.65 1.39 8.77
C MET A 174 12.89 1.48 10.10
N VAL A 175 13.51 1.20 11.26
CA VAL A 175 12.92 1.52 12.57
C VAL A 175 12.61 3.02 12.70
N LYS A 176 13.60 3.87 12.43
CA LYS A 176 13.41 5.34 12.51
C LYS A 176 12.36 5.83 11.52
N HIS A 177 12.35 5.27 10.32
CA HIS A 177 11.37 5.58 9.28
C HIS A 177 9.95 5.22 9.74
N HIS A 178 9.75 4.00 10.24
CA HIS A 178 8.46 3.53 10.74
C HIS A 178 7.95 4.34 11.94
N GLU A 179 8.83 4.79 12.84
CA GLU A 179 8.45 5.70 13.94
C GLU A 179 7.84 7.01 13.41
N GLY A 180 8.36 7.49 12.27
CA GLY A 180 7.82 8.64 11.54
C GLY A 180 6.42 8.39 11.01
N ALA A 181 6.22 7.26 10.32
CA ALA A 181 4.91 6.86 9.79
C ALA A 181 3.87 6.64 10.91
N VAL A 182 4.25 6.05 12.04
CA VAL A 182 3.38 5.91 13.22
C VAL A 182 2.95 7.27 13.76
N THR A 183 3.86 8.25 13.76
CA THR A 183 3.55 9.62 14.19
C THR A 183 2.52 10.26 13.23
N MET A 184 2.77 10.20 11.93
CA MET A 184 1.88 10.74 10.89
C MET A 184 0.51 10.06 10.91
N GLY A 185 0.47 8.73 11.04
CA GLY A 185 -0.79 7.98 11.13
C GLY A 185 -1.61 8.32 12.37
N ARG A 186 -0.97 8.65 13.51
CA ARG A 186 -1.68 9.13 14.70
C ARG A 186 -2.31 10.51 14.48
N THR A 187 -1.62 11.41 13.78
CA THR A 187 -2.16 12.73 13.41
C THR A 187 -3.39 12.56 12.51
N GLU A 188 -3.30 11.74 11.47
CA GLU A 188 -4.44 11.49 10.57
C GLU A 188 -5.65 10.89 11.30
N LYS A 189 -5.44 9.95 12.23
CA LYS A 189 -6.54 9.41 13.05
C LYS A 189 -7.23 10.47 13.93
N SER A 190 -6.51 11.52 14.32
CA SER A 190 -7.05 12.61 15.14
C SER A 190 -7.79 13.63 14.29
N ASP A 191 -7.20 14.01 13.16
CA ASP A 191 -7.57 15.24 12.45
C ASP A 191 -8.28 14.95 11.12
N GLY A 192 -8.13 13.73 10.59
CA GLY A 192 -8.75 13.24 9.36
C GLY A 192 -10.25 13.06 9.47
N LYS A 193 -10.93 13.09 8.32
CA LYS A 193 -12.39 12.96 8.22
C LYS A 193 -12.80 11.83 7.29
N TYR A 194 -11.98 11.54 6.29
CA TYR A 194 -12.24 10.49 5.32
C TYR A 194 -12.09 9.12 5.98
N GLY A 195 -13.20 8.38 6.03
CA GLY A 195 -13.24 7.09 6.72
C GLY A 195 -12.17 6.10 6.25
N PRO A 196 -11.94 5.93 4.94
CA PRO A 196 -10.86 5.08 4.46
C PRO A 196 -9.45 5.55 4.83
N ALA A 197 -9.16 6.86 4.82
CA ALA A 197 -7.83 7.38 5.19
C ALA A 197 -7.52 7.16 6.66
N THR A 198 -8.47 7.52 7.54
CA THR A 198 -8.34 7.28 8.99
C THR A 198 -8.23 5.79 9.36
N ARG A 199 -8.87 4.90 8.59
CA ARG A 199 -8.69 3.44 8.73
C ARG A 199 -7.30 2.99 8.29
N LEU A 200 -6.85 3.40 7.11
CA LEU A 200 -5.48 3.11 6.65
C LEU A 200 -4.44 3.60 7.67
N ALA A 201 -4.62 4.81 8.22
CA ALA A 201 -3.74 5.34 9.25
C ALA A 201 -3.71 4.47 10.52
N ALA A 202 -4.83 3.86 10.91
CA ALA A 202 -4.87 2.90 12.02
C ALA A 202 -4.16 1.58 11.70
N ASP A 203 -4.29 1.11 10.46
CA ASP A 203 -3.62 -0.10 9.98
C ASP A 203 -2.11 0.12 9.92
N VAL A 204 -1.66 1.24 9.36
CA VAL A 204 -0.26 1.69 9.34
C VAL A 204 0.32 1.75 10.75
N VAL A 205 -0.36 2.40 11.70
CA VAL A 205 0.11 2.48 13.10
C VAL A 205 0.27 1.08 13.69
N THR A 206 -0.66 0.17 13.44
CA THR A 206 -0.64 -1.19 13.98
C THR A 206 0.48 -2.02 13.37
N ALA A 207 0.54 -2.08 12.04
CA ALA A 207 1.52 -2.86 11.29
C ALA A 207 2.94 -2.36 11.55
N GLN A 208 3.17 -1.06 11.40
CA GLN A 208 4.52 -0.50 11.53
C GLN A 208 5.03 -0.53 12.97
N THR A 209 4.16 -0.49 13.99
CA THR A 209 4.58 -0.76 15.38
C THR A 209 5.06 -2.20 15.55
N ALA A 210 4.35 -3.18 15.00
CA ALA A 210 4.76 -4.58 15.05
C ALA A 210 6.06 -4.84 14.28
N GLU A 211 6.26 -4.17 13.15
CA GLU A 211 7.51 -4.24 12.38
C GLU A 211 8.68 -3.58 13.11
N ILE A 212 8.48 -2.47 13.81
CA ILE A 212 9.50 -1.87 14.70
C ILE A 212 9.94 -2.89 15.75
N GLU A 213 9.00 -3.56 16.42
CA GLU A 213 9.33 -4.60 17.40
C GLU A 213 10.11 -5.76 16.79
N GLN A 214 9.69 -6.22 15.60
CA GLN A 214 10.41 -7.26 14.87
C GLN A 214 11.85 -6.82 14.54
N MET A 215 12.03 -5.63 14.00
CA MET A 215 13.35 -5.12 13.64
C MET A 215 14.25 -4.92 14.86
N ASN A 216 13.70 -4.43 15.97
CA ASN A 216 14.43 -4.31 17.22
C ASN A 216 14.88 -5.67 17.76
N LYS A 217 14.04 -6.71 17.67
CA LYS A 217 14.43 -8.10 17.99
C LYS A 217 15.56 -8.59 17.08
N MET A 218 15.48 -8.32 15.78
CA MET A 218 16.54 -8.66 14.81
C MET A 218 17.86 -7.91 15.09
N LEU A 219 17.78 -6.72 15.66
CA LEU A 219 18.93 -5.92 16.12
C LEU A 219 19.45 -6.34 17.51
N GLY A 220 18.79 -7.28 18.20
CA GLY A 220 19.13 -7.69 19.56
C GLY A 220 18.79 -6.67 20.64
N LYS A 221 17.88 -5.73 20.38
CA LYS A 221 17.34 -4.79 21.36
C LYS A 221 16.16 -5.46 22.07
N SER A 222 16.18 -5.43 23.41
CA SER A 222 15.10 -5.94 24.28
C SER A 222 14.20 -4.80 24.74
#